data_AF-A0A9P5YLV6-F1
#
_entry.id   AF-A0A9P5YLV6-F1
#
_cell.length_a   1.000
_cell.length_b   1.000
_cell.length_c   1.000
_cell.angle_alpha   90.00
_cell.angle_beta   90.00
_cell.angle_gamma   90.00
#
_symmetry.space_group_name_H-M   'P 1'
#
loop_
_entity.id
_entity.type
_entity.pdbx_description
1 polymer ?
#
loop_
_entity_poly.entity_id
_entity_poly.type
_entity_poly.pdbx_seq_one_letter_code
_entity_poly.pdbx_strand_id
1 'polypeptide(L)'
;MKKLVEQAAGLFIYAATVVKYLGKCSPPEQRGRIIRLPPSGIPQSRKDTPLLDRLYLQVLQDAFDKFEDDDFDFDRRLKIMHTFLCSAEPVSINIVAKLLFSPDDPDFTETISDVLASLHAVLYTQKHMVLSYHKSFTDFMFNQNRAEHFWCDTRQFHLLLSNSCFRVMDIGLKFNIANIETSFILDQDNPALPDAVKENIPPVLRYSCRNWEYHIVTTDSKELANTLLKFLELPVLFWIEAMNLMNLRSMCERMLRNTHNWITNGNDNSSLGEDLSEAASFALHFSGSGAALSTPHLYISALATWRANSGLSQEWRNHFTGIPKFVHCFGGRTLMTIAVQSQVHAIACSSDNKHIVSGSRDQTVISKP
;
A
#
# COMPACT_ATOMS: atom_id res chain seq x y z
N MET A 1 37.28 13.86 16.27
CA MET A 1 37.04 12.47 16.69
C MET A 1 36.83 12.33 18.20
N LYS A 2 37.74 12.80 19.09
CA LYS A 2 37.53 12.75 20.56
C LYS A 2 36.21 13.40 21.01
N LYS A 3 35.91 14.63 20.56
CA LYS A 3 34.61 15.30 20.80
C LYS A 3 33.39 14.50 20.33
N LEU A 4 33.49 13.76 19.23
CA LEU A 4 32.38 12.95 18.69
C LEU A 4 32.12 11.70 19.53
N VAL A 5 33.18 11.11 20.09
CA VAL A 5 33.09 9.96 21.01
C VAL A 5 32.45 10.39 22.33
N GLU A 6 32.87 11.53 22.87
CA GLU A 6 32.23 12.15 24.03
C GLU A 6 30.77 12.51 23.73
N GLN A 7 30.52 13.03 22.52
CA GLN A 7 29.18 13.43 22.12
C GLN A 7 28.23 12.23 21.96
N ALA A 8 28.71 11.10 21.45
CA ALA A 8 27.86 9.93 21.23
C ALA A 8 27.30 9.34 22.53
N ALA A 9 27.92 9.59 23.70
CA ALA A 9 27.46 9.11 25.01
C ALA A 9 27.07 7.61 25.03
N GLY A 10 27.72 6.78 24.21
CA GLY A 10 27.42 5.35 24.06
C GLY A 10 26.29 4.99 23.08
N LEU A 11 25.58 5.96 22.50
CA LEU A 11 24.56 5.73 21.47
C LEU A 11 25.22 5.50 20.11
N PHE A 12 25.38 4.23 19.73
CA PHE A 12 25.90 3.84 18.42
C PHE A 12 25.15 4.51 17.25
N ILE A 13 23.83 4.66 17.37
CA ILE A 13 22.98 5.30 16.36
C ILE A 13 23.37 6.77 16.14
N TYR A 14 23.68 7.51 17.22
CA TYR A 14 24.14 8.89 17.12
C TYR A 14 25.45 8.98 16.34
N ALA A 15 26.47 8.21 16.76
CA ALA A 15 27.78 8.21 16.11
C ALA A 15 27.66 7.81 14.62
N ALA A 16 26.89 6.75 14.33
CA ALA A 16 26.66 6.29 12.97
C ALA A 16 25.93 7.30 12.09
N THR A 17 25.01 8.09 12.67
CA THR A 17 24.27 9.15 11.96
C THR A 17 25.16 10.34 11.70
N VAL A 18 25.98 10.77 12.67
CA VAL A 18 26.93 11.89 12.48
C VAL A 18 27.98 11.56 11.41
N VAL A 19 28.52 10.33 11.42
CA VAL A 19 29.48 9.91 10.38
C VAL A 19 28.85 10.00 8.99
N LYS A 20 27.59 9.57 8.83
CA LYS A 20 26.89 9.69 7.54
C LYS A 20 26.61 11.13 7.17
N TYR A 21 26.13 11.93 8.11
CA TYR A 21 25.81 13.35 7.95
C TYR A 21 27.02 14.21 7.52
N LEU A 22 28.24 13.82 7.93
CA LEU A 22 29.48 14.46 7.50
C LEU A 22 30.09 13.82 6.24
N GLY A 23 29.71 12.57 5.93
CA GLY A 23 30.38 11.73 4.94
C GLY A 23 30.28 12.19 3.50
N LYS A 24 29.27 13.00 3.15
CA LYS A 24 29.12 13.59 1.81
C LYS A 24 29.54 15.06 1.72
N CYS A 25 30.11 15.61 2.78
CA CYS A 25 30.52 17.02 2.86
C CYS A 25 32.01 17.19 2.57
N SER A 26 32.35 18.31 1.94
CA SER A 26 33.73 18.79 1.84
C SER A 26 34.28 19.16 3.23
N PRO A 27 35.61 19.19 3.44
CA PRO A 27 36.20 19.51 4.74
C PRO A 27 35.74 20.86 5.36
N PRO A 28 35.55 21.95 4.59
CA PRO A 28 34.96 23.18 5.12
C PRO A 28 33.52 23.02 5.61
N GLU A 29 32.67 22.33 4.83
CA GLU A 29 31.27 22.05 5.21
C GLU A 29 31.19 21.16 6.45
N GLN A 30 32.07 20.16 6.56
CA GLN A 30 32.17 19.32 7.75
C GLN A 30 32.47 20.14 8.99
N ARG A 31 33.38 21.12 8.91
CA ARG A 31 33.67 22.02 10.05
C ARG A 31 32.44 22.83 10.44
N GLY A 32 31.73 23.39 9.46
CA GLY A 32 30.48 24.12 9.69
C GLY A 32 29.43 23.26 10.40
N ARG A 33 29.19 22.04 9.89
CA ARG A 33 28.23 21.09 10.49
C ARG A 33 28.62 20.65 11.89
N ILE A 34 29.91 20.35 12.14
CA ILE A 34 30.39 19.96 13.47
C ILE A 34 30.16 21.06 14.52
N ILE A 35 30.28 22.34 14.14
CA ILE A 35 30.02 23.48 15.04
C ILE A 35 28.53 23.56 15.41
N ARG A 36 27.64 23.23 14.47
CA ARG A 36 26.18 23.22 14.67
C ARG A 36 25.67 22.00 15.44
N LEU A 37 26.46 20.92 15.54
CA LEU A 37 26.04 19.71 16.24
C LEU A 37 25.68 20.02 17.71
N PRO A 38 24.56 19.46 18.22
CA PRO A 38 24.12 19.70 19.58
C PRO A 38 25.19 19.22 20.58
N PRO A 39 25.55 20.03 21.61
CA PRO A 39 26.43 19.59 22.68
C PRO A 39 25.77 18.46 23.49
N SER A 40 26.55 17.45 23.82
CA SER A 40 26.13 16.33 24.67
C SER A 40 26.22 16.72 26.13
N GLY A 41 25.28 17.55 26.57
CA GLY A 41 24.99 17.71 27.99
C GLY A 41 24.20 16.50 28.50
N ILE A 42 24.46 16.10 29.74
CA ILE A 42 23.58 15.19 30.49
C ILE A 42 22.18 15.83 30.53
N PRO A 43 21.09 15.10 30.26
CA PRO A 43 19.74 15.63 30.42
C PRO A 43 19.57 16.09 31.88
N GLN A 44 19.45 17.39 32.09
CA GLN A 44 19.23 17.99 33.42
C GLN A 44 17.74 18.00 33.77
N SER A 45 16.85 17.71 32.80
CA SER A 45 15.41 17.66 33.04
C SER A 45 14.68 16.57 32.25
N ARG A 46 13.50 16.19 32.73
CA ARG A 46 12.54 15.32 32.02
C ARG A 46 11.95 15.97 30.74
N LYS A 47 12.26 17.24 30.48
CA LYS A 47 11.84 18.05 29.32
C LYS A 47 12.95 18.21 28.27
N ASP A 48 14.14 17.63 28.48
CA ASP A 48 15.23 17.78 27.53
C ASP A 48 15.01 16.86 26.32
N THR A 49 14.87 17.47 25.14
CA THR A 49 14.80 16.76 23.85
C THR A 49 16.00 15.80 23.75
N PRO A 50 15.77 14.48 23.56
CA PRO A 50 16.83 13.49 23.49
C PRO A 50 17.94 13.91 22.52
N LEU A 51 19.20 13.62 22.87
CA LEU A 51 20.36 13.98 22.04
C LEU A 51 20.20 13.56 20.57
N LEU A 52 19.57 12.41 20.33
CA LEU A 52 19.29 11.90 18.99
C LEU A 52 18.24 12.73 18.24
N ASP A 53 17.23 13.23 18.94
CA ASP A 53 16.18 14.08 18.37
C ASP A 53 16.76 15.42 17.92
N ARG A 54 17.66 15.99 18.72
CA ARG A 54 18.41 17.21 18.34
C ARG A 54 19.28 16.99 17.11
N LEU A 55 19.89 15.81 16.97
CA LEU A 55 20.65 15.47 15.77
C LEU A 55 19.73 15.36 14.54
N TYR A 56 18.56 14.73 14.68
CA TYR A 56 17.60 14.63 13.58
C TYR A 56 17.04 16.00 13.17
N LEU A 57 16.71 16.87 14.14
CA LEU A 57 16.32 18.25 13.85
C LEU A 57 17.42 18.98 13.08
N GLN A 58 18.69 18.87 13.51
CA GLN A 58 19.79 19.52 12.79
C GLN A 58 19.95 18.99 11.36
N VAL A 59 19.77 17.69 11.14
CA VAL A 59 19.80 17.08 9.79
C VAL A 59 18.66 17.63 8.91
N LEU A 60 17.46 17.79 9.48
CA LEU A 60 16.28 18.30 8.76
C LEU A 60 16.40 19.80 8.45
N GLN A 61 16.85 20.60 9.41
CA GLN A 61 17.15 22.01 9.22
C GLN A 61 18.17 22.18 8.09
N ASP A 62 19.32 21.52 8.17
CA ASP A 62 20.32 21.60 7.10
C ASP A 62 19.80 21.13 5.72
N ALA A 63 18.81 20.22 5.71
CA ALA A 63 18.21 19.72 4.47
C ALA A 63 17.19 20.70 3.86
N PHE A 64 16.47 21.46 4.69
CA PHE A 64 15.27 22.19 4.27
C PHE A 64 15.25 23.70 4.57
N ASP A 65 16.16 24.23 5.40
CA ASP A 65 16.24 25.64 5.84
C ASP A 65 16.23 26.63 4.67
N LYS A 66 16.90 26.29 3.56
CA LYS A 66 16.93 27.12 2.34
C LYS A 66 15.60 27.24 1.59
N PHE A 67 14.58 26.47 1.99
CA PHE A 67 13.25 26.48 1.38
C PHE A 67 12.19 27.04 2.34
N GLU A 68 12.53 27.42 3.57
CA GLU A 68 11.56 27.90 4.56
C GLU A 68 10.82 29.17 4.13
N ASP A 69 11.42 29.99 3.26
CA ASP A 69 10.78 31.19 2.69
C ASP A 69 9.82 30.87 1.52
N ASP A 70 9.82 29.63 1.00
CA ASP A 70 8.92 29.13 -0.05
C ASP A 70 8.06 28.00 0.53
N ASP A 71 6.94 28.39 1.16
CA ASP A 71 5.97 27.46 1.77
C ASP A 71 5.57 26.30 0.84
N PHE A 72 5.51 26.56 -0.47
CA PHE A 72 5.07 25.60 -1.46
C PHE A 72 6.17 24.56 -1.76
N ASP A 73 7.41 24.98 -2.00
CA ASP A 73 8.52 24.03 -2.19
C ASP A 73 8.87 23.30 -0.88
N PHE A 74 8.75 23.97 0.26
CA PHE A 74 8.94 23.36 1.58
C PHE A 74 7.93 22.23 1.83
N ASP A 75 6.62 22.51 1.74
CA ASP A 75 5.56 21.50 1.92
C ASP A 75 5.70 20.34 0.93
N ARG A 76 6.06 20.63 -0.33
CA ARG A 76 6.33 19.59 -1.33
C ARG A 76 7.47 18.68 -0.91
N ARG A 77 8.59 19.22 -0.43
CA ARG A 77 9.75 18.43 0.01
C ARG A 77 9.44 17.62 1.26
N LEU A 78 8.64 18.15 2.18
CA LEU A 78 8.11 17.39 3.31
C LEU A 78 7.26 16.21 2.83
N LYS A 79 6.32 16.43 1.90
CA LYS A 79 5.51 15.36 1.30
C LYS A 79 6.35 14.27 0.65
N ILE A 80 7.43 14.63 -0.04
CA ILE A 80 8.39 13.66 -0.61
C ILE A 80 9.00 12.81 0.50
N MET A 81 9.55 13.44 1.54
CA MET A 81 10.14 12.74 2.68
C MET A 81 9.11 11.84 3.38
N HIS A 82 7.95 12.38 3.73
CA HIS A 82 6.87 11.66 4.40
C HIS A 82 6.39 10.47 3.57
N THR A 83 6.35 10.57 2.24
CA THR A 83 6.01 9.44 1.36
C THR A 83 7.01 8.29 1.51
N PHE A 84 8.31 8.56 1.55
CA PHE A 84 9.29 7.51 1.81
C PHE A 84 9.12 6.84 3.17
N LEU A 85 8.63 7.57 4.18
CA LEU A 85 8.46 7.06 5.54
C LEU A 85 7.13 6.34 5.77
N CYS A 86 6.06 6.78 5.10
CA CYS A 86 4.69 6.26 5.26
C CYS A 86 4.29 5.20 4.21
N SER A 87 5.14 4.93 3.21
CA SER A 87 4.88 3.87 2.24
C SER A 87 4.84 2.50 2.92
N ALA A 88 3.91 1.63 2.48
CA ALA A 88 3.70 0.30 3.06
C ALA A 88 4.90 -0.65 2.89
N GLU A 89 5.68 -0.41 1.84
CA GLU A 89 6.92 -1.09 1.51
C GLU A 89 7.93 -0.05 1.00
N PRO A 90 9.25 -0.32 1.04
CA PRO A 90 10.25 0.59 0.46
C PRO A 90 9.94 0.91 -1.01
N VAL A 91 9.92 2.19 -1.34
CA VAL A 91 9.57 2.69 -2.68
C VAL A 91 10.75 3.36 -3.38
N SER A 92 10.71 3.36 -4.70
CA SER A 92 11.68 4.09 -5.52
C SER A 92 11.26 5.55 -5.73
N ILE A 93 12.20 6.38 -6.17
CA ILE A 93 11.94 7.77 -6.59
C ILE A 93 10.79 7.84 -7.61
N ASN A 94 10.79 6.94 -8.58
CA ASN A 94 9.77 6.90 -9.63
C ASN A 94 8.37 6.57 -9.09
N ILE A 95 8.28 5.75 -8.03
CA ILE A 95 7.00 5.45 -7.38
C ILE A 95 6.53 6.70 -6.60
N VAL A 96 7.42 7.35 -5.84
CA VAL A 96 7.07 8.59 -5.11
C VAL A 96 6.61 9.68 -6.06
N ALA A 97 7.31 9.88 -7.19
CA ALA A 97 6.92 10.86 -8.19
C ALA A 97 5.48 10.64 -8.67
N LYS A 98 5.15 9.39 -9.04
CA LYS A 98 3.82 9.05 -9.56
C LYS A 98 2.72 8.99 -8.49
N LEU A 99 3.08 8.77 -7.22
CA LEU A 99 2.15 8.86 -6.09
C LEU A 99 1.83 10.30 -5.72
N LEU A 100 2.82 11.21 -5.74
CA LEU A 100 2.60 12.59 -5.30
C LEU A 100 2.11 13.53 -6.40
N PHE A 101 2.56 13.31 -7.63
CA PHE A 101 2.35 14.26 -8.73
C PHE A 101 1.49 13.64 -9.84
N SER A 102 0.78 14.51 -10.55
CA SER A 102 -0.04 14.17 -11.71
C SER A 102 0.85 13.89 -12.93
N PRO A 103 0.40 13.10 -13.92
CA PRO A 103 1.09 12.99 -15.20
C PRO A 103 1.27 14.32 -15.95
N ASP A 104 0.41 15.31 -15.66
CA ASP A 104 0.47 16.65 -16.25
C ASP A 104 1.46 17.58 -15.53
N ASP A 105 1.95 17.17 -14.36
CA ASP A 105 2.94 17.93 -13.62
C ASP A 105 4.33 17.83 -14.26
N PRO A 106 5.22 18.83 -14.06
CA PRO A 106 6.63 18.72 -14.43
C PRO A 106 7.29 17.48 -13.80
N ASP A 107 8.36 16.99 -14.43
CA ASP A 107 9.14 15.90 -13.85
C ASP A 107 9.83 16.36 -12.55
N PHE A 108 9.34 15.84 -11.41
CA PHE A 108 9.87 16.10 -10.08
C PHE A 108 10.95 15.12 -9.63
N THR A 109 11.43 14.24 -10.51
CA THR A 109 12.45 13.23 -10.19
C THR A 109 13.75 13.87 -9.67
N GLU A 110 14.13 15.04 -10.18
CA GLU A 110 15.28 15.81 -9.69
C GLU A 110 15.04 16.33 -8.27
N THR A 111 13.89 16.97 -8.01
CA THR A 111 13.52 17.44 -6.66
C THR A 111 13.50 16.29 -5.64
N ILE A 112 12.99 15.12 -6.02
CA ILE A 112 12.98 13.95 -5.13
C ILE A 112 14.41 13.45 -4.88
N SER A 113 15.25 13.43 -5.92
CA SER A 113 16.66 13.07 -5.80
C SER A 113 17.42 14.03 -4.88
N ASP A 114 17.12 15.32 -4.96
CA ASP A 114 17.66 16.35 -4.07
C ASP A 114 17.26 16.13 -2.62
N VAL A 115 15.98 15.81 -2.34
CA VAL A 115 15.51 15.49 -0.98
C VAL A 115 16.29 14.29 -0.43
N LEU A 116 16.49 13.24 -1.22
CA LEU A 116 17.29 12.07 -0.81
C LEU A 116 18.77 12.40 -0.61
N ALA A 117 19.33 13.25 -1.46
CA ALA A 117 20.71 13.71 -1.33
C ALA A 117 20.89 14.51 -0.04
N SER A 118 19.95 15.39 0.30
CA SER A 118 19.96 16.17 1.54
C SER A 118 19.78 15.30 2.78
N LEU A 119 18.91 14.27 2.71
CA LEU A 119 18.60 13.37 3.83
C LEU A 119 19.48 12.10 3.90
N HIS A 120 20.63 12.08 3.23
CA HIS A 120 21.52 10.92 3.16
C HIS A 120 22.04 10.40 4.53
N ALA A 121 21.92 11.21 5.59
CA ALA A 121 22.28 10.81 6.94
C ALA A 121 21.29 9.80 7.54
N VAL A 122 20.04 9.84 7.10
CA VAL A 122 18.91 9.11 7.69
C VAL A 122 18.20 8.20 6.68
N LEU A 123 18.29 8.53 5.39
CA LEU A 123 17.79 7.73 4.28
C LEU A 123 18.93 7.17 3.41
N TYR A 124 18.69 6.02 2.78
CA TYR A 124 19.59 5.43 1.80
C TYR A 124 18.85 4.66 0.72
N THR A 125 19.52 4.43 -0.40
CA THR A 125 18.98 3.66 -1.52
C THR A 125 19.64 2.30 -1.60
N GLN A 126 18.83 1.23 -1.65
CA GLN A 126 19.26 -0.13 -1.88
C GLN A 126 18.39 -0.75 -2.98
N LYS A 127 19.02 -1.26 -4.05
CA LYS A 127 18.31 -1.83 -5.22
C LYS A 127 17.19 -0.90 -5.74
N HIS A 128 17.48 0.39 -5.85
CA HIS A 128 16.54 1.46 -6.25
C HIS A 128 15.39 1.76 -5.28
N MET A 129 15.30 1.08 -4.13
CA MET A 129 14.33 1.37 -3.09
C MET A 129 14.95 2.24 -2.00
N VAL A 130 14.19 3.20 -1.49
CA VAL A 130 14.62 4.09 -0.42
C VAL A 130 14.18 3.51 0.93
N LEU A 131 15.11 3.50 1.88
CA LEU A 131 14.90 3.01 3.25
C LEU A 131 15.46 4.01 4.26
N SER A 132 14.91 3.99 5.47
CA SER A 132 15.53 4.64 6.62
C SER A 132 16.60 3.73 7.23
N TYR A 133 17.69 4.31 7.72
CA TYR A 133 18.75 3.52 8.39
C TYR A 133 18.29 2.91 9.71
N HIS A 134 17.36 3.55 10.41
CA HIS A 134 16.93 3.11 11.72
C HIS A 134 15.50 3.57 12.03
N LYS A 135 14.75 2.71 12.73
CA LYS A 135 13.37 2.97 13.16
C LYS A 135 13.22 4.22 14.04
N SER A 136 14.26 4.58 14.80
CA SER A 136 14.24 5.79 15.65
C SER A 136 13.99 7.08 14.86
N PHE A 137 14.39 7.14 13.57
CA PHE A 137 14.10 8.29 12.74
C PHE A 137 12.62 8.36 12.37
N THR A 138 12.00 7.24 11.96
CA THR A 138 10.55 7.20 11.73
C THR A 138 9.76 7.49 13.00
N ASP A 139 10.17 6.93 14.15
CA ASP A 139 9.51 7.17 15.44
C ASP A 139 9.63 8.65 15.88
N PHE A 140 10.71 9.32 15.48
CA PHE A 140 10.91 10.76 15.66
C PHE A 140 9.96 11.57 14.76
N MET A 141 9.93 11.25 13.46
CA MET A 141 9.12 11.97 12.47
C MET A 141 7.61 11.87 12.72
N PHE A 142 7.14 10.78 13.34
CA PHE A 142 5.73 10.55 13.65
C PHE A 142 5.29 11.08 15.02
N ASN A 143 6.11 11.92 15.65
CA ASN A 143 5.79 12.55 16.93
C ASN A 143 5.93 14.07 16.83
N GLN A 144 4.79 14.77 16.87
CA GLN A 144 4.72 16.23 16.76
C GLN A 144 5.62 16.96 17.78
N ASN A 145 5.70 16.46 19.01
CA ASN A 145 6.49 17.10 20.07
C ASN A 145 8.01 16.92 19.85
N ARG A 146 8.42 16.01 18.96
CA ARG A 146 9.83 15.71 18.67
C ARG A 146 10.29 16.35 17.36
N ALA A 147 9.51 16.17 16.30
CA ALA A 147 9.87 16.64 14.95
C ALA A 147 9.38 18.07 14.63
N GLU A 148 8.67 18.71 15.55
CA GLU A 148 8.21 20.10 15.42
C GLU A 148 7.44 20.31 14.10
N HIS A 149 7.80 21.32 13.29
CA HIS A 149 7.13 21.63 12.03
C HIS A 149 7.51 20.65 10.88
N PHE A 150 8.49 19.77 11.06
CA PHE A 150 8.82 18.70 10.11
C PHE A 150 7.96 17.44 10.28
N TRP A 151 7.22 17.35 11.39
CA TRP A 151 6.47 16.15 11.75
C TRP A 151 5.49 15.72 10.66
N CYS A 152 5.27 14.42 10.55
CA CYS A 152 4.24 13.87 9.69
C CYS A 152 3.00 13.57 10.55
N ASP A 153 1.88 14.22 10.26
CA ASP A 153 0.58 13.72 10.70
C ASP A 153 0.29 12.44 9.90
N THR A 154 0.60 11.30 10.50
CA THR A 154 0.46 10.01 9.83
C THR A 154 -0.96 9.77 9.35
N ARG A 155 -1.99 10.19 10.11
CA ARG A 155 -3.39 9.91 9.75
C ARG A 155 -3.80 10.69 8.50
N GLN A 156 -3.46 11.98 8.45
CA GLN A 156 -3.69 12.80 7.26
C GLN A 156 -2.83 12.34 6.08
N PHE A 157 -1.59 11.92 6.33
CA PHE A 157 -0.70 11.47 5.27
C PHE A 157 -1.13 10.14 4.65
N HIS A 158 -1.64 9.20 5.45
CA HIS A 158 -2.24 7.97 4.93
C HIS A 158 -3.53 8.23 4.12
N LEU A 159 -4.30 9.28 4.44
CA LEU A 159 -5.41 9.74 3.58
C LEU A 159 -4.91 10.28 2.23
N LEU A 160 -3.79 11.02 2.22
CA LEU A 160 -3.16 11.47 0.97
C LEU A 160 -2.71 10.28 0.12
N LEU A 161 -2.03 9.30 0.74
CA LEU A 161 -1.52 8.12 0.03
C LEU A 161 -2.64 7.20 -0.47
N SER A 162 -3.75 7.07 0.26
CA SER A 162 -4.91 6.30 -0.21
C SER A 162 -5.54 6.95 -1.45
N ASN A 163 -5.79 8.27 -1.42
CA ASN A 163 -6.25 9.02 -2.58
C ASN A 163 -5.30 8.92 -3.77
N SER A 164 -3.99 8.97 -3.51
CA SER A 164 -2.95 8.79 -4.53
C SER A 164 -3.02 7.40 -5.17
N CYS A 165 -3.24 6.35 -4.36
CA CYS A 165 -3.42 5.00 -4.89
C CYS A 165 -4.68 4.88 -5.76
N PHE A 166 -5.80 5.46 -5.33
CA PHE A 166 -7.02 5.46 -6.15
C PHE A 166 -6.84 6.25 -7.44
N ARG A 167 -6.17 7.41 -7.42
CA ARG A 167 -5.85 8.17 -8.64
C ARG A 167 -5.03 7.34 -9.62
N VAL A 168 -3.97 6.68 -9.14
CA VAL A 168 -3.13 5.81 -9.97
C VAL A 168 -3.94 4.65 -10.55
N MET A 169 -4.83 4.04 -9.75
CA MET A 169 -5.70 2.96 -10.20
C MET A 169 -6.75 3.44 -11.21
N ASP A 170 -7.35 4.61 -11.01
CA ASP A 170 -8.34 5.22 -11.92
C ASP A 170 -7.74 5.47 -13.31
N ILE A 171 -6.49 5.94 -13.36
CA ILE A 171 -5.77 6.17 -14.62
C ILE A 171 -5.27 4.85 -15.24
N GLY A 172 -4.79 3.92 -14.43
CA GLY A 172 -4.02 2.75 -14.88
C GLY A 172 -4.84 1.48 -15.12
N LEU A 173 -5.94 1.28 -14.39
CA LEU A 173 -6.77 0.09 -14.52
C LEU A 173 -7.69 0.22 -15.74
N LYS A 174 -7.82 -0.87 -16.48
CA LYS A 174 -8.74 -0.98 -17.61
C LYS A 174 -9.15 -2.43 -17.79
N PHE A 175 -10.28 -2.65 -18.46
CA PHE A 175 -10.69 -3.96 -18.90
C PHE A 175 -9.61 -4.61 -19.77
N ASN A 176 -9.32 -5.89 -19.51
CA ASN A 176 -8.36 -6.69 -20.25
C ASN A 176 -6.98 -6.01 -20.31
N ILE A 177 -6.45 -5.62 -19.14
CA ILE A 177 -5.26 -4.78 -19.02
C ILE A 177 -4.04 -5.40 -19.69
N ALA A 178 -3.98 -6.74 -19.77
CA ALA A 178 -2.90 -7.49 -20.42
C ALA A 178 -3.22 -7.92 -21.87
N ASN A 179 -4.30 -7.40 -22.48
CA ASN A 179 -4.73 -7.71 -23.86
C ASN A 179 -4.78 -9.22 -24.17
N ILE A 180 -5.35 -10.01 -23.25
CA ILE A 180 -5.53 -11.44 -23.45
C ILE A 180 -6.51 -11.66 -24.61
N GLU A 181 -6.05 -12.34 -25.66
CA GLU A 181 -6.82 -12.52 -26.90
C GLU A 181 -7.93 -13.57 -26.76
N THR A 182 -7.75 -14.56 -25.88
CA THR A 182 -8.66 -15.71 -25.77
C THR A 182 -8.83 -16.20 -24.34
N SER A 183 -10.04 -16.67 -24.02
CA SER A 183 -10.36 -17.33 -22.76
C SER A 183 -10.09 -18.84 -22.76
N PHE A 184 -9.68 -19.43 -23.90
CA PHE A 184 -9.47 -20.89 -24.00
C PHE A 184 -8.11 -21.36 -23.46
N ILE A 185 -7.19 -20.43 -23.23
CA ILE A 185 -5.83 -20.70 -22.75
C ILE A 185 -5.76 -20.27 -21.28
N LEU A 186 -5.16 -21.10 -20.44
CA LEU A 186 -4.88 -20.74 -19.06
C LEU A 186 -3.77 -19.69 -19.02
N ASP A 187 -3.81 -18.81 -18.03
CA ASP A 187 -2.84 -17.71 -17.88
C ASP A 187 -1.40 -18.24 -17.82
N GLN A 188 -1.20 -19.39 -17.16
CA GLN A 188 0.10 -20.06 -17.04
C GLN A 188 0.63 -20.61 -18.39
N ASP A 189 -0.26 -20.90 -19.33
CA ASP A 189 0.06 -21.51 -20.63
C ASP A 189 0.20 -20.44 -21.74
N ASN A 190 -0.02 -19.15 -21.40
CA ASN A 190 0.17 -18.03 -22.31
C ASN A 190 1.59 -17.43 -22.16
N PRO A 191 2.52 -17.68 -23.11
CA PRO A 191 3.90 -17.23 -22.99
C PRO A 191 4.08 -15.71 -23.11
N ALA A 192 3.13 -14.99 -23.73
CA ALA A 192 3.19 -13.53 -23.88
C ALA A 192 2.68 -12.78 -22.65
N LEU A 193 1.93 -13.47 -21.77
CA LEU A 193 1.26 -12.84 -20.63
C LEU A 193 2.23 -12.18 -19.63
N PRO A 194 3.37 -12.80 -19.24
CA PRO A 194 4.27 -12.17 -18.27
C PRO A 194 4.81 -10.80 -18.70
N ASP A 195 5.14 -10.66 -19.99
CA ASP A 195 5.63 -9.39 -20.55
C ASP A 195 4.51 -8.37 -20.66
N ALA A 196 3.31 -8.78 -21.12
CA ALA A 196 2.14 -7.91 -21.15
C ALA A 196 1.78 -7.39 -19.74
N VAL A 197 1.85 -8.23 -18.70
CA VAL A 197 1.63 -7.83 -17.31
C VAL A 197 2.72 -6.87 -16.81
N LYS A 198 3.97 -7.04 -17.24
CA LYS A 198 5.07 -6.15 -16.89
C LYS A 198 4.93 -4.77 -17.53
N GLU A 199 4.49 -4.71 -18.78
CA GLU A 199 4.29 -3.48 -19.53
C GLU A 199 3.05 -2.71 -19.05
N ASN A 200 1.93 -3.41 -18.86
CA ASN A 200 0.65 -2.77 -18.57
C ASN A 200 0.37 -2.56 -17.08
N ILE A 201 1.07 -3.27 -16.17
CA ILE A 201 0.96 -3.07 -14.72
C ILE A 201 2.30 -2.53 -14.18
N PRO A 202 2.60 -1.23 -14.38
CA PRO A 202 3.87 -0.64 -13.98
C PRO A 202 4.04 -0.61 -12.45
N PRO A 203 5.26 -0.41 -11.92
CA PRO A 203 5.54 -0.50 -10.48
C PRO A 203 4.63 0.35 -9.57
N VAL A 204 4.27 1.58 -9.98
CA VAL A 204 3.36 2.41 -9.20
C VAL A 204 1.95 1.83 -9.14
N LEU A 205 1.44 1.26 -10.25
CA LEU A 205 0.12 0.63 -10.27
C LEU A 205 0.13 -0.63 -9.41
N ARG A 206 1.20 -1.44 -9.46
CA ARG A 206 1.39 -2.60 -8.58
C ARG A 206 1.36 -2.19 -7.10
N TYR A 207 2.08 -1.14 -6.75
CA TYR A 207 2.09 -0.59 -5.39
C TYR A 207 0.67 -0.17 -4.98
N SER A 208 0.00 0.63 -5.80
CA SER A 208 -1.34 1.14 -5.52
C SER A 208 -2.36 0.03 -5.36
N CYS A 209 -2.38 -0.96 -6.26
CA CYS A 209 -3.28 -2.12 -6.19
C CYS A 209 -3.07 -2.96 -4.92
N ARG A 210 -1.84 -3.05 -4.40
CA ARG A 210 -1.48 -3.87 -3.23
C ARG A 210 -1.67 -3.17 -1.89
N ASN A 211 -1.52 -1.83 -1.87
CA ASN A 211 -1.32 -1.09 -0.62
C ASN A 211 -2.41 -0.04 -0.32
N TRP A 212 -3.38 0.18 -1.22
CA TRP A 212 -4.46 1.15 -0.97
C TRP A 212 -5.19 0.86 0.36
N GLU A 213 -5.50 -0.42 0.65
CA GLU A 213 -6.19 -0.84 1.88
C GLU A 213 -5.40 -0.45 3.13
N TYR A 214 -4.08 -0.72 3.14
CA TYR A 214 -3.21 -0.37 4.26
C TYR A 214 -3.28 1.13 4.59
N HIS A 215 -3.31 1.98 3.56
CA HIS A 215 -3.43 3.43 3.76
C HIS A 215 -4.82 3.83 4.28
N ILE A 216 -5.89 3.20 3.79
CA ILE A 216 -7.25 3.46 4.27
C ILE A 216 -7.39 3.11 5.75
N VAL A 217 -7.05 1.88 6.14
CA VAL A 217 -7.32 1.41 7.50
C VAL A 217 -6.43 2.09 8.55
N THR A 218 -5.40 2.81 8.12
CA THR A 218 -4.50 3.58 8.98
C THR A 218 -4.96 5.04 9.17
N THR A 219 -5.86 5.56 8.32
CA THR A 219 -6.42 6.90 8.50
C THR A 219 -7.72 6.86 9.33
N ASP A 220 -8.03 7.97 9.99
CA ASP A 220 -9.29 8.16 10.73
C ASP A 220 -10.37 8.85 9.88
N SER A 221 -10.03 9.32 8.66
CA SER A 221 -10.94 10.10 7.83
C SER A 221 -11.85 9.21 6.97
N LYS A 222 -13.16 9.36 7.13
CA LYS A 222 -14.18 8.72 6.28
C LYS A 222 -14.46 9.48 4.97
N GLU A 223 -13.67 10.49 4.63
CA GLU A 223 -13.82 11.30 3.40
C GLU A 223 -13.64 10.47 2.11
N LEU A 224 -13.10 9.26 2.22
CA LEU A 224 -12.91 8.32 1.11
C LEU A 224 -14.19 7.61 0.65
N ALA A 225 -15.33 7.83 1.30
CA ALA A 225 -16.58 7.14 0.96
C ALA A 225 -16.96 7.29 -0.53
N ASN A 226 -16.89 8.51 -1.07
CA ASN A 226 -17.20 8.76 -2.49
C ASN A 226 -16.17 8.13 -3.44
N THR A 227 -14.89 8.13 -3.06
CA THR A 227 -13.82 7.49 -3.82
C THR A 227 -14.02 5.97 -3.86
N LEU A 228 -14.42 5.38 -2.73
CA LEU A 228 -14.72 3.96 -2.62
C LEU A 228 -15.97 3.56 -3.42
N LEU A 229 -17.03 4.36 -3.38
CA LEU A 229 -18.24 4.12 -4.20
C LEU A 229 -17.88 4.06 -5.69
N LYS A 230 -17.17 5.08 -6.19
CA LYS A 230 -16.70 5.11 -7.59
C LYS A 230 -15.79 3.93 -7.94
N PHE A 231 -14.91 3.55 -7.02
CA PHE A 231 -14.05 2.38 -7.20
C PHE A 231 -14.87 1.08 -7.30
N LEU A 232 -15.93 0.94 -6.49
CA LEU A 232 -16.76 -0.26 -6.43
C LEU A 232 -17.66 -0.44 -7.64
N GLU A 233 -17.99 0.62 -8.38
CA GLU A 233 -18.75 0.57 -9.64
C GLU A 233 -18.04 -0.35 -10.65
N LEU A 234 -17.24 0.14 -11.59
CA LEU A 234 -16.54 -0.73 -12.55
C LEU A 234 -15.07 -1.03 -12.20
N PRO A 235 -14.29 -0.06 -11.65
CA PRO A 235 -12.86 -0.24 -11.41
C PRO A 235 -12.48 -1.42 -10.50
N VAL A 236 -13.33 -1.82 -9.55
CA VAL A 236 -13.06 -2.96 -8.66
C VAL A 236 -12.88 -4.26 -9.43
N LEU A 237 -13.59 -4.44 -10.54
CA LEU A 237 -13.43 -5.63 -11.39
C LEU A 237 -12.07 -5.60 -12.11
N PHE A 238 -11.66 -4.44 -12.63
CA PHE A 238 -10.34 -4.28 -13.25
C PHE A 238 -9.21 -4.43 -12.21
N TRP A 239 -9.45 -4.01 -10.97
CA TRP A 239 -8.52 -4.25 -9.88
C TRP A 239 -8.41 -5.74 -9.54
N ILE A 240 -9.53 -6.49 -9.47
CA ILE A 240 -9.50 -7.95 -9.29
C ILE A 240 -8.73 -8.61 -10.45
N GLU A 241 -8.95 -8.15 -11.69
CA GLU A 241 -8.22 -8.61 -12.88
C GLU A 241 -6.70 -8.41 -12.71
N ALA A 242 -6.26 -7.18 -12.40
CA ALA A 242 -4.86 -6.85 -12.17
C ALA A 242 -4.24 -7.66 -11.01
N MET A 243 -4.99 -7.85 -9.92
CA MET A 243 -4.56 -8.67 -8.78
C MET A 243 -4.45 -10.15 -9.15
N ASN A 244 -5.31 -10.67 -10.03
CA ASN A 244 -5.20 -12.04 -10.54
C ASN A 244 -3.92 -12.22 -11.37
N LEU A 245 -3.68 -11.31 -12.31
CA LEU A 245 -2.51 -11.30 -13.19
C LEU A 245 -1.19 -11.16 -12.43
N MET A 246 -1.20 -10.48 -11.28
CA MET A 246 -0.05 -10.42 -10.37
C MET A 246 0.09 -11.65 -9.46
N ASN A 247 -0.79 -12.65 -9.57
CA ASN A 247 -0.89 -13.80 -8.67
C ASN A 247 -1.20 -13.42 -7.20
N LEU A 248 -1.93 -12.32 -6.99
CA LEU A 248 -2.31 -11.77 -5.68
C LEU A 248 -3.82 -11.82 -5.41
N ARG A 249 -4.58 -12.57 -6.21
CA ARG A 249 -6.06 -12.71 -6.09
C ARG A 249 -6.56 -13.04 -4.67
N SER A 250 -5.79 -13.81 -3.90
CA SER A 250 -6.15 -14.20 -2.53
C SER A 250 -6.15 -13.02 -1.55
N MET A 251 -5.55 -11.88 -1.91
CA MET A 251 -5.57 -10.68 -1.10
C MET A 251 -6.85 -9.86 -1.30
N CYS A 252 -7.57 -10.04 -2.42
CA CYS A 252 -8.66 -9.16 -2.79
C CYS A 252 -9.80 -9.15 -1.76
N GLU A 253 -10.28 -10.34 -1.39
CA GLU A 253 -11.34 -10.51 -0.39
C GLU A 253 -10.94 -9.86 0.94
N ARG A 254 -9.74 -10.16 1.43
CA ARG A 254 -9.22 -9.62 2.70
C ARG A 254 -9.17 -8.09 2.69
N MET A 255 -8.68 -7.50 1.61
CA MET A 255 -8.54 -6.04 1.49
C MET A 255 -9.91 -5.34 1.50
N LEU A 256 -10.87 -5.86 0.74
CA LEU A 256 -12.24 -5.34 0.71
C LEU A 256 -12.94 -5.51 2.08
N ARG A 257 -12.75 -6.66 2.74
CA ARG A 257 -13.28 -6.89 4.10
C ARG A 257 -12.67 -5.99 5.17
N ASN A 258 -11.37 -5.75 5.12
CA ASN A 258 -10.73 -4.84 6.05
C ASN A 258 -11.27 -3.41 5.89
N THR A 259 -11.49 -3.00 4.64
CA THR A 259 -12.08 -1.69 4.31
C THR A 259 -13.55 -1.62 4.75
N HIS A 260 -14.32 -2.69 4.58
CA HIS A 260 -15.67 -2.83 5.15
C HIS A 260 -15.67 -2.57 6.66
N ASN A 261 -14.83 -3.30 7.40
CA ASN A 261 -14.79 -3.18 8.86
C ASN A 261 -14.38 -1.78 9.32
N TRP A 262 -13.43 -1.16 8.60
CA TRP A 262 -12.99 0.20 8.86
C TRP A 262 -14.11 1.23 8.62
N ILE A 263 -14.88 1.12 7.53
CA ILE A 263 -15.95 2.08 7.25
C ILE A 263 -17.14 1.91 8.20
N THR A 264 -17.48 0.66 8.54
CA THR A 264 -18.66 0.38 9.39
C THR A 264 -18.38 0.64 10.87
N ASN A 265 -17.18 0.34 11.40
CA ASN A 265 -16.73 0.66 12.78
C ASN A 265 -17.87 0.67 13.84
N GLY A 266 -18.73 -0.37 13.83
CA GLY A 266 -19.84 -0.55 14.79
C GLY A 266 -21.24 -0.16 14.30
N ASN A 267 -21.42 0.28 13.06
CA ASN A 267 -22.73 0.54 12.45
C ASN A 267 -22.82 -0.10 11.05
N ASP A 268 -23.45 -1.28 10.98
CA ASP A 268 -23.42 -2.17 9.81
C ASP A 268 -24.35 -1.74 8.66
N ASN A 269 -25.15 -0.68 8.82
CA ASN A 269 -26.24 -0.35 7.88
C ASN A 269 -25.90 0.77 6.87
N SER A 270 -24.68 0.82 6.35
CA SER A 270 -24.36 1.72 5.23
C SER A 270 -24.37 0.96 3.90
N SER A 271 -24.97 1.54 2.86
CA SER A 271 -25.00 0.95 1.50
C SER A 271 -23.58 0.64 0.99
N LEU A 272 -22.62 1.51 1.29
CA LEU A 272 -21.20 1.29 0.97
C LEU A 272 -20.63 0.03 1.65
N GLY A 273 -21.06 -0.27 2.89
CA GLY A 273 -20.69 -1.51 3.58
C GLY A 273 -21.25 -2.74 2.86
N GLU A 274 -22.52 -2.71 2.47
CA GLU A 274 -23.13 -3.79 1.69
C GLU A 274 -22.40 -4.03 0.36
N ASP A 275 -22.05 -2.95 -0.35
CA ASP A 275 -21.29 -2.99 -1.61
C ASP A 275 -19.88 -3.57 -1.42
N LEU A 276 -19.15 -3.15 -0.37
CA LEU A 276 -17.84 -3.71 -0.03
C LEU A 276 -17.92 -5.21 0.32
N SER A 277 -18.93 -5.60 1.09
CA SER A 277 -19.17 -7.00 1.47
C SER A 277 -19.50 -7.88 0.27
N GLU A 278 -20.29 -7.35 -0.67
CA GLU A 278 -20.58 -8.03 -1.91
C GLU A 278 -19.35 -8.17 -2.81
N ALA A 279 -18.59 -7.09 -3.00
CA ALA A 279 -17.34 -7.11 -3.76
C ALA A 279 -16.32 -8.09 -3.17
N ALA A 280 -16.18 -8.12 -1.84
CA ALA A 280 -15.32 -9.09 -1.16
C ALA A 280 -15.76 -10.53 -1.45
N SER A 281 -17.07 -10.79 -1.37
CA SER A 281 -17.64 -12.10 -1.67
C SER A 281 -17.47 -12.48 -3.14
N PHE A 282 -17.55 -11.52 -4.07
CA PHE A 282 -17.34 -11.76 -5.50
C PHE A 282 -15.88 -12.09 -5.79
N ALA A 283 -14.94 -11.33 -5.20
CA ALA A 283 -13.52 -11.62 -5.28
C ALA A 283 -13.18 -13.02 -4.76
N LEU A 284 -13.83 -13.46 -3.67
CA LEU A 284 -13.71 -14.83 -3.16
C LEU A 284 -14.26 -15.86 -4.14
N HIS A 285 -15.44 -15.61 -4.71
CA HIS A 285 -16.08 -16.47 -5.71
C HIS A 285 -15.20 -16.69 -6.94
N PHE A 286 -14.64 -15.62 -7.48
CA PHE A 286 -13.71 -15.73 -8.60
C PHE A 286 -12.44 -16.48 -8.20
N SER A 287 -11.74 -16.01 -7.16
CA SER A 287 -10.43 -16.55 -6.74
C SER A 287 -10.47 -18.01 -6.27
N GLY A 288 -11.61 -18.44 -5.73
CA GLY A 288 -11.87 -19.81 -5.27
C GLY A 288 -12.39 -20.76 -6.35
N SER A 289 -12.47 -20.32 -7.61
CA SER A 289 -12.96 -21.12 -8.74
C SER A 289 -11.87 -21.35 -9.79
N GLY A 290 -12.09 -22.32 -10.69
CA GLY A 290 -11.22 -22.55 -11.85
C GLY A 290 -11.15 -21.37 -12.81
N ALA A 291 -12.12 -20.43 -12.74
CA ALA A 291 -12.10 -19.20 -13.54
C ALA A 291 -10.85 -18.36 -13.31
N ALA A 292 -10.30 -18.37 -12.08
CA ALA A 292 -9.09 -17.58 -11.79
C ALA A 292 -7.82 -18.09 -12.49
N LEU A 293 -7.84 -19.29 -13.08
CA LEU A 293 -6.74 -19.82 -13.87
C LEU A 293 -6.68 -19.23 -15.30
N SER A 294 -7.76 -18.58 -15.76
CA SER A 294 -7.81 -17.86 -17.02
C SER A 294 -8.54 -16.53 -16.80
N THR A 295 -7.78 -15.45 -16.67
CA THR A 295 -8.26 -14.13 -16.26
C THR A 295 -9.53 -13.64 -16.98
N PRO A 296 -9.75 -13.86 -18.29
CA PRO A 296 -11.00 -13.49 -18.97
C PRO A 296 -12.28 -14.09 -18.34
N HIS A 297 -12.17 -15.24 -17.67
CA HIS A 297 -13.30 -15.88 -16.99
C HIS A 297 -13.77 -15.13 -15.74
N LEU A 298 -13.06 -14.09 -15.27
CA LEU A 298 -13.58 -13.11 -14.32
C LEU A 298 -14.90 -12.52 -14.81
N TYR A 299 -14.94 -12.13 -16.09
CA TYR A 299 -16.09 -11.52 -16.74
C TYR A 299 -17.03 -12.57 -17.33
N ILE A 300 -16.49 -13.56 -18.04
CA ILE A 300 -17.31 -14.50 -18.83
C ILE A 300 -18.02 -15.54 -17.94
N SER A 301 -17.37 -15.98 -16.87
CA SER A 301 -17.90 -17.05 -16.01
C SER A 301 -18.25 -16.56 -14.62
N ALA A 302 -17.30 -16.00 -13.87
CA ALA A 302 -17.53 -15.63 -12.48
C ALA A 302 -18.64 -14.57 -12.36
N LEU A 303 -18.61 -13.51 -13.17
CA LEU A 303 -19.66 -12.49 -13.19
C LEU A 303 -21.01 -13.04 -13.70
N ALA A 304 -20.98 -13.97 -14.66
CA ALA A 304 -22.18 -14.65 -15.19
C ALA A 304 -22.88 -15.50 -14.13
N THR A 305 -22.11 -16.24 -13.35
CA THR A 305 -22.60 -17.16 -12.32
C THR A 305 -22.75 -16.49 -10.96
N TRP A 306 -22.36 -15.23 -10.84
CA TRP A 306 -22.56 -14.45 -9.62
C TRP A 306 -24.04 -14.28 -9.34
N ARG A 307 -24.50 -14.72 -8.16
CA ARG A 307 -25.93 -14.83 -7.86
C ARG A 307 -26.52 -13.65 -7.09
N ALA A 308 -25.69 -12.74 -6.57
CA ALA A 308 -26.22 -11.57 -5.88
C ALA A 308 -27.00 -10.70 -6.88
N ASN A 309 -28.11 -10.10 -6.43
CA ASN A 309 -28.95 -9.25 -7.26
C ASN A 309 -29.13 -7.87 -6.61
N SER A 310 -28.01 -7.34 -6.10
CA SER A 310 -27.95 -5.96 -5.63
C SER A 310 -27.83 -5.00 -6.82
N GLY A 311 -27.97 -3.70 -6.54
CA GLY A 311 -27.70 -2.66 -7.53
C GLY A 311 -26.29 -2.79 -8.12
N LEU A 312 -25.30 -3.05 -7.28
CA LEU A 312 -23.89 -3.17 -7.65
C LEU A 312 -23.63 -4.29 -8.68
N SER A 313 -24.05 -5.53 -8.39
CA SER A 313 -23.84 -6.64 -9.32
C SER A 313 -24.70 -6.55 -10.57
N GLN A 314 -25.85 -5.89 -10.49
CA GLN A 314 -26.65 -5.60 -11.69
C GLN A 314 -25.94 -4.59 -12.59
N GLU A 315 -25.37 -3.54 -12.01
CA GLU A 315 -24.57 -2.53 -12.71
C GLU A 315 -23.36 -3.17 -13.41
N TRP A 316 -22.58 -4.00 -12.70
CA TRP A 316 -21.48 -4.76 -13.30
C TRP A 316 -21.91 -5.54 -14.55
N ARG A 317 -22.99 -6.30 -14.46
CA ARG A 317 -23.48 -7.10 -15.61
C ARG A 317 -23.94 -6.23 -16.77
N ASN A 318 -24.48 -5.04 -16.51
CA ASN A 318 -24.92 -4.13 -17.57
C ASN A 318 -23.76 -3.61 -18.43
N HIS A 319 -22.55 -3.51 -17.86
CA HIS A 319 -21.34 -3.11 -18.61
C HIS A 319 -20.81 -4.21 -19.54
N PHE A 320 -21.12 -5.49 -19.29
CA PHE A 320 -20.62 -6.60 -20.08
C PHE A 320 -21.76 -7.31 -20.82
N THR A 321 -22.04 -6.82 -22.03
CA THR A 321 -23.04 -7.44 -22.91
C THR A 321 -22.52 -8.77 -23.49
N GLY A 322 -23.41 -9.76 -23.64
CA GLY A 322 -23.05 -11.08 -24.19
C GLY A 322 -22.65 -12.14 -23.16
N ILE A 323 -22.65 -11.80 -21.86
CA ILE A 323 -22.47 -12.79 -20.80
C ILE A 323 -23.71 -13.72 -20.72
N PRO A 324 -23.53 -15.06 -20.61
CA PRO A 324 -24.64 -15.99 -20.41
C PRO A 324 -25.50 -15.63 -19.20
N LYS A 325 -26.82 -15.57 -19.40
CA LYS A 325 -27.79 -15.38 -18.31
C LYS A 325 -28.33 -16.74 -17.87
N PHE A 326 -28.02 -17.13 -16.64
CA PHE A 326 -28.55 -18.35 -16.04
C PHE A 326 -29.92 -18.08 -15.42
N VAL A 327 -30.99 -18.60 -16.04
CA VAL A 327 -32.39 -18.38 -15.61
C VAL A 327 -32.83 -19.40 -14.54
N HIS A 328 -32.19 -20.57 -14.50
CA HIS A 328 -32.53 -21.65 -13.58
C HIS A 328 -31.29 -22.19 -12.88
N CYS A 329 -31.09 -21.79 -11.62
CA CYS A 329 -30.06 -22.36 -10.75
C CYS A 329 -30.68 -22.73 -9.41
N PHE A 330 -30.84 -24.02 -9.15
CA PHE A 330 -31.27 -24.53 -7.84
C PHE A 330 -30.06 -24.50 -6.86
N GLY A 331 -30.26 -24.01 -5.63
CA GLY A 331 -29.25 -24.02 -4.54
C GLY A 331 -28.73 -22.66 -4.06
N GLY A 332 -28.07 -22.61 -2.90
CA GLY A 332 -27.52 -21.39 -2.27
C GLY A 332 -26.31 -20.76 -3.00
N ARG A 333 -25.78 -19.65 -2.47
CA ARG A 333 -24.61 -18.91 -3.02
C ARG A 333 -23.30 -19.60 -2.66
N THR A 334 -22.76 -20.44 -3.55
CA THR A 334 -21.45 -21.07 -3.36
C THR A 334 -20.32 -20.06 -3.63
N LEU A 335 -19.63 -19.65 -2.56
CA LEU A 335 -18.50 -18.70 -2.65
C LEU A 335 -17.16 -19.38 -2.93
N MET A 336 -16.98 -20.64 -2.53
CA MET A 336 -15.74 -21.37 -2.79
C MET A 336 -16.02 -22.86 -2.74
N THR A 337 -15.28 -23.63 -3.54
CA THR A 337 -15.25 -25.09 -3.44
C THR A 337 -13.85 -25.53 -3.04
N ILE A 338 -13.72 -26.15 -1.87
CA ILE A 338 -12.46 -26.74 -1.44
C ILE A 338 -12.43 -28.18 -1.96
N ALA A 339 -11.62 -28.41 -3.00
CA ALA A 339 -11.42 -29.75 -3.54
C ALA A 339 -10.64 -30.60 -2.54
N VAL A 340 -11.23 -31.71 -2.11
CA VAL A 340 -10.60 -32.77 -1.33
C VAL A 340 -10.38 -33.98 -2.24
N GLN A 341 -9.30 -34.74 -2.01
CA GLN A 341 -8.98 -35.91 -2.84
C GLN A 341 -9.81 -37.16 -2.48
N SER A 342 -10.62 -37.06 -1.42
CA SER A 342 -11.37 -38.17 -0.86
C SER A 342 -12.66 -37.68 -0.21
N GLN A 343 -13.56 -38.60 0.12
CA GLN A 343 -14.86 -38.27 0.72
C GLN A 343 -14.67 -37.59 2.09
N VAL A 344 -15.28 -36.41 2.27
CA VAL A 344 -15.28 -35.69 3.55
C VAL A 344 -16.21 -36.39 4.54
N HIS A 345 -15.70 -36.69 5.74
CA HIS A 345 -16.49 -37.27 6.84
C HIS A 345 -16.88 -36.24 7.90
N ALA A 346 -16.07 -35.19 8.08
CA ALA A 346 -16.32 -34.18 9.10
C ALA A 346 -15.85 -32.79 8.64
N ILE A 347 -16.56 -31.75 9.09
CA ILE A 347 -16.20 -30.34 8.90
C ILE A 347 -16.36 -29.65 10.26
N ALA A 348 -15.40 -28.80 10.61
CA ALA A 348 -15.45 -27.96 11.80
C ALA A 348 -14.98 -26.54 11.45
N CYS A 349 -15.56 -25.54 12.12
CA CYS A 349 -15.09 -24.16 12.05
C CYS A 349 -14.33 -23.84 13.34
N SER A 350 -13.26 -23.06 13.24
CA SER A 350 -12.55 -22.56 14.42
C SER A 350 -13.46 -21.62 15.22
N SER A 351 -13.27 -21.56 16.54
CA SER A 351 -14.08 -20.71 17.43
C SER A 351 -13.95 -19.21 17.14
N ASP A 352 -12.88 -18.80 16.45
CA ASP A 352 -12.68 -17.43 15.97
C ASP A 352 -13.23 -17.19 14.55
N ASN A 353 -13.89 -18.19 13.94
CA ASN A 353 -14.43 -18.18 12.58
C ASN A 353 -13.41 -17.84 11.48
N LYS A 354 -12.11 -17.99 11.76
CA LYS A 354 -11.03 -17.70 10.80
C LYS A 354 -10.55 -18.93 10.03
N HIS A 355 -11.04 -20.12 10.35
CA HIS A 355 -10.58 -21.35 9.71
C HIS A 355 -11.72 -22.35 9.57
N ILE A 356 -11.71 -23.05 8.45
CA ILE A 356 -12.52 -24.25 8.22
C ILE A 356 -11.58 -25.44 8.14
N VAL A 357 -11.88 -26.49 8.90
CA VAL A 357 -11.14 -27.75 8.92
C VAL A 357 -12.04 -28.86 8.39
N SER A 358 -11.50 -29.68 7.49
CA SER A 358 -12.18 -30.86 6.95
C SER A 358 -11.36 -32.12 7.24
N GLY A 359 -12.04 -33.19 7.63
CA GLY A 359 -11.47 -34.53 7.81
C GLY A 359 -11.99 -35.47 6.73
N SER A 360 -11.07 -36.09 5.99
CA SER A 360 -11.36 -36.91 4.82
C SER A 360 -11.07 -38.40 5.07
N ARG A 361 -11.69 -39.28 4.26
CA ARG A 361 -11.56 -40.75 4.37
C ARG A 361 -10.14 -41.27 4.19
N ASP A 362 -9.32 -40.55 3.45
CA ASP A 362 -7.88 -40.84 3.25
C ASP A 362 -7.02 -40.45 4.46
N GLN A 363 -7.64 -40.13 5.59
CA GLN A 363 -6.99 -39.68 6.83
C GLN A 363 -6.29 -38.32 6.69
N THR A 364 -6.60 -37.55 5.64
CA THR A 364 -6.11 -36.17 5.51
C THR A 364 -7.00 -35.20 6.27
N VAL A 365 -6.35 -34.22 6.90
CA VAL A 365 -7.00 -33.07 7.52
C VAL A 365 -6.56 -31.82 6.79
N ILE A 366 -7.50 -31.11 6.15
CA ILE A 366 -7.23 -29.87 5.42
C ILE A 366 -7.83 -28.72 6.21
N SER A 367 -6.99 -27.75 6.56
CA SER A 367 -7.40 -26.46 7.13
C SER A 367 -7.21 -25.36 6.09
N LYS A 368 -8.22 -24.51 5.93
CA LYS A 368 -8.16 -23.29 5.12
C LYS A 368 -8.59 -22.09 5.97
N PRO A 369 -7.92 -20.94 5.78
CA PRO A 369 -8.37 -19.67 6.37
C PRO A 369 -9.71 -19.22 5.79
#